data_AF-A0A3S0DQ64-F1
#
_entry.id   AF-A0A3S0DQ64-F1
#
_cell.length_a   1.000
_cell.length_b   1.000
_cell.length_c   1.000
_cell.angle_alpha   90.00
_cell.angle_beta   90.00
_cell.angle_gamma   90.00
#
_symmetry.space_group_name_H-M   'P 1'
#
loop_
_entity.id
_entity.type
_entity.pdbx_description
1 polymer ?
#
loop_
_entity_poly.entity_id
_entity_poly.type
_entity_poly.pdbx_seq_one_letter_code
_entity_poly.pdbx_strand_id
1 'polypeptide(L)'
;MQTLLGGLHGLDARGGGWHAWLVLGRALGLAHDDGVGRWLERRWQLHVGRDEAWQPQPGDPALVALAAALCGPQLWSPALIAGPGRLRADSTHLDFERPLAGVQLAVRRAGLDLDPGWLPWLGRVVAIRYVERWP
;
A
#
# COMPACT_ATOMS: atom_id res chain seq x y z
N MET A 1 5.85 7.46 -21.35
CA MET A 1 4.76 7.51 -20.36
C MET A 1 3.58 6.60 -20.74
N GLN A 2 3.16 6.53 -22.01
CA GLN A 2 2.08 5.63 -22.46
C GLN A 2 2.42 4.12 -22.33
N THR A 3 3.68 3.72 -22.50
CA THR A 3 4.11 2.31 -22.38
C THR A 3 4.04 1.76 -20.95
N LEU A 4 4.24 2.60 -19.93
CA LEU A 4 4.10 2.21 -18.51
C LEU A 4 2.65 1.99 -18.10
N LEU A 5 1.72 2.71 -18.73
CA LEU A 5 0.28 2.60 -18.44
C LEU A 5 -0.37 1.39 -19.13
N GLY A 6 0.17 0.96 -20.28
CA GLY A 6 -0.33 -0.20 -21.03
C GLY A 6 -0.12 -1.56 -20.35
N GLY A 7 0.69 -1.64 -19.29
CA GLY A 7 0.82 -2.84 -18.44
C GLY A 7 -0.10 -2.84 -17.22
N LEU A 8 -0.76 -1.72 -16.92
CA LEU A 8 -1.61 -1.55 -15.72
C LEU A 8 -3.05 -2.02 -15.92
N HIS A 9 -3.30 -2.91 -16.88
CA HIS A 9 -4.61 -3.51 -17.12
C HIS A 9 -5.19 -4.26 -15.90
N GLY A 10 -4.41 -4.42 -14.81
CA GLY A 10 -4.83 -4.96 -13.51
C GLY A 10 -5.14 -3.93 -12.41
N LEU A 11 -5.00 -2.61 -12.65
CA LEU A 11 -5.55 -1.56 -11.77
C LEU A 11 -7.02 -1.26 -12.12
N ASP A 12 -7.75 -2.28 -12.53
CA ASP A 12 -9.18 -2.17 -12.75
C ASP A 12 -9.87 -1.99 -11.37
N ALA A 13 -10.94 -1.19 -11.34
CA ALA A 13 -11.67 -0.88 -10.12
C ALA A 13 -12.50 -2.07 -9.59
N ARG A 14 -12.40 -3.26 -10.21
CA ARG A 14 -13.21 -4.44 -9.93
C ARG A 14 -12.42 -5.56 -9.22
N GLY A 15 -11.07 -5.54 -9.30
CA GLY A 15 -10.16 -6.42 -8.54
C GLY A 15 -8.87 -5.76 -7.97
N GLY A 16 -8.51 -4.52 -8.36
CA GLY A 16 -7.10 -4.13 -8.55
C GLY A 16 -6.38 -3.28 -7.49
N GLY A 17 -7.08 -2.68 -6.52
CA GLY A 17 -6.44 -1.80 -5.52
C GLY A 17 -5.66 -2.52 -4.42
N TRP A 18 -6.28 -3.57 -3.89
CA TRP A 18 -5.73 -4.39 -2.80
C TRP A 18 -4.55 -5.23 -3.24
N HIS A 19 -4.54 -5.65 -4.51
CA HIS A 19 -3.39 -6.29 -5.12
C HIS A 19 -2.15 -5.38 -5.07
N ALA A 20 -2.30 -4.12 -5.50
CA ALA A 20 -1.18 -3.20 -5.57
C ALA A 20 -0.56 -3.01 -4.19
N TRP A 21 -1.38 -2.91 -3.14
CA TRP A 21 -0.92 -2.86 -1.75
C TRP A 21 -0.14 -4.12 -1.35
N LEU A 22 -0.64 -5.31 -1.70
CA LEU A 22 0.05 -6.56 -1.39
C LEU A 22 1.41 -6.64 -2.11
N VAL A 23 1.45 -6.42 -3.42
CA VAL A 23 2.69 -6.49 -4.21
C VAL A 23 3.71 -5.45 -3.78
N LEU A 24 3.29 -4.20 -3.62
CA LEU A 24 4.17 -3.12 -3.20
C LEU A 24 4.66 -3.32 -1.76
N GLY A 25 3.79 -3.80 -0.87
CA GLY A 25 4.17 -4.21 0.48
C GLY A 25 5.24 -5.31 0.46
N ARG A 26 5.04 -6.35 -0.35
CA ARG A 26 6.04 -7.43 -0.52
C ARG A 26 7.37 -6.90 -1.05
N ALA A 27 7.35 -6.01 -2.04
CA ALA A 27 8.55 -5.38 -2.59
C ALA A 27 9.30 -4.53 -1.55
N LEU A 28 8.59 -4.01 -0.55
CA LEU A 28 9.14 -3.26 0.58
C LEU A 28 9.47 -4.14 1.81
N GLY A 29 9.38 -5.47 1.68
CA GLY A 29 9.77 -6.41 2.72
C GLY A 29 8.65 -6.83 3.69
N LEU A 30 7.38 -6.57 3.38
CA LEU A 30 6.25 -7.08 4.18
C LEU A 30 6.25 -8.62 4.16
N ALA A 31 6.40 -9.25 5.32
CA ALA A 31 6.51 -10.70 5.45
C ALA A 31 5.15 -11.42 5.30
N HIS A 32 5.15 -12.68 4.85
CA HIS A 32 3.91 -13.45 4.64
C HIS A 32 3.18 -13.75 5.95
N ASP A 33 3.96 -13.94 7.01
CA ASP A 33 3.52 -14.19 8.37
C ASP A 33 3.30 -12.91 9.18
N ASP A 34 3.45 -11.72 8.59
CA ASP A 34 3.05 -10.48 9.22
C ASP A 34 1.51 -10.36 9.30
N GLY A 35 1.00 -9.74 10.36
CA GLY A 35 -0.43 -9.55 10.58
C GLY A 35 -1.11 -8.72 9.49
N VAL A 36 -0.44 -7.66 9.01
CA VAL A 36 -0.91 -6.80 7.92
C VAL A 36 -0.79 -7.54 6.60
N GLY A 37 0.30 -8.28 6.37
CA GLY A 37 0.49 -9.12 5.20
C GLY A 37 -0.66 -10.11 4.99
N ARG A 38 -0.98 -10.91 6.00
CA ARG A 38 -2.12 -11.84 5.95
C ARG A 38 -3.46 -11.14 5.79
N TRP A 39 -3.63 -9.95 6.39
CA TRP A 39 -4.87 -9.19 6.27
C TRP A 39 -5.08 -8.68 4.84
N LEU A 40 -4.04 -8.09 4.22
CA LEU A 40 -4.09 -7.64 2.82
C LEU A 40 -4.38 -8.77 1.85
N GLU A 41 -3.74 -9.93 2.06
CA GLU A 41 -3.99 -11.12 1.26
C GLU A 41 -5.45 -11.58 1.34
N ARG A 42 -6.04 -11.65 2.55
CA ARG A 42 -7.47 -11.95 2.72
C ARG A 42 -8.37 -10.91 2.05
N ARG A 43 -8.05 -9.61 2.15
CA ARG A 43 -8.82 -8.53 1.51
C ARG A 43 -8.79 -8.66 -0.01
N TRP A 44 -7.62 -8.98 -0.55
CA TRP A 44 -7.44 -9.23 -1.97
C TRP A 44 -8.24 -10.46 -2.42
N GLN A 45 -8.17 -11.60 -1.72
CA GLN A 45 -8.95 -12.81 -2.02
C GLN A 45 -10.47 -12.57 -2.02
N LEU A 46 -10.98 -11.83 -1.03
CA LEU A 46 -12.41 -11.46 -0.96
C LEU A 46 -12.86 -10.58 -2.13
N HIS A 47 -11.94 -9.80 -2.70
CA HIS A 47 -12.22 -8.91 -3.82
C HIS A 47 -12.09 -9.63 -5.18
N VAL A 48 -11.14 -10.56 -5.32
CA VAL A 48 -10.92 -11.36 -6.55
C VAL A 48 -12.02 -12.37 -6.83
N GLY A 49 -12.82 -12.76 -5.84
CA GLY A 49 -13.83 -13.83 -5.93
C GLY A 49 -15.01 -13.62 -6.91
N ARG A 50 -14.85 -12.89 -8.03
CA ARG A 50 -15.86 -12.74 -9.10
C ARG A 50 -15.34 -12.71 -10.55
N ASP A 51 -14.04 -12.69 -10.82
CA ASP A 51 -13.53 -12.78 -12.21
C ASP A 51 -12.20 -13.56 -12.26
N GLU A 52 -12.26 -14.79 -12.80
CA GLU A 52 -11.17 -15.77 -12.79
C GLU A 52 -10.29 -15.66 -14.04
N ALA A 53 -8.99 -15.37 -13.82
CA ALA A 53 -7.85 -15.85 -14.63
C ALA A 53 -6.52 -15.23 -14.14
N TRP A 54 -6.57 -14.08 -13.48
CA TRP A 54 -5.38 -13.34 -13.12
C TRP A 54 -4.88 -13.69 -11.71
N GLN A 55 -3.61 -14.11 -11.63
CA GLN A 55 -2.93 -14.44 -10.38
C GLN A 55 -1.79 -13.44 -10.15
N PRO A 56 -1.68 -12.82 -8.97
CA PRO A 56 -0.65 -11.84 -8.71
C PRO A 56 0.69 -12.51 -8.52
N GLN A 57 1.71 -11.92 -9.11
CA GLN A 57 3.09 -12.31 -8.87
C GLN A 57 3.68 -11.35 -7.84
N PRO A 58 4.20 -11.85 -6.69
CA PRO A 58 4.96 -11.02 -5.77
C PRO A 58 6.07 -10.29 -6.52
N GLY A 59 6.14 -8.98 -6.33
CA GLY A 59 7.20 -8.16 -6.92
C GLY A 59 7.03 -7.82 -8.39
N ASP A 60 5.78 -7.71 -8.91
CA ASP A 60 5.48 -7.16 -10.24
C ASP A 60 6.42 -5.98 -10.58
N PRO A 61 7.43 -6.19 -11.44
CA PRO A 61 8.49 -5.20 -11.64
C PRO A 61 7.99 -3.90 -12.24
N ALA A 62 6.91 -3.96 -13.04
CA ALA A 62 6.34 -2.76 -13.65
C ALA A 62 5.64 -1.91 -12.60
N LEU A 63 4.87 -2.54 -11.70
CA LEU A 63 4.21 -1.84 -10.61
C LEU A 63 5.21 -1.27 -9.60
N VAL A 64 6.25 -2.03 -9.26
CA VAL A 64 7.32 -1.57 -8.37
C VAL A 64 8.10 -0.40 -9.01
N ALA A 65 8.43 -0.48 -10.29
CA ALA A 65 9.10 0.61 -11.01
C ALA A 65 8.23 1.88 -11.07
N LEU A 66 6.92 1.72 -11.31
CA LEU A 66 5.97 2.84 -11.29
C LEU A 66 5.91 3.49 -9.91
N ALA A 67 5.79 2.70 -8.84
CA ALA A 67 5.74 3.21 -7.48
C ALA A 67 7.05 3.94 -7.10
N ALA A 68 8.20 3.37 -7.44
CA ALA A 68 9.50 4.03 -7.23
C ALA A 68 9.61 5.35 -8.03
N ALA A 69 9.09 5.41 -9.25
CA ALA A 69 9.08 6.63 -10.04
C ALA A 69 8.16 7.71 -9.44
N LEU A 70 6.99 7.33 -8.90
CA LEU A 70 6.02 8.24 -8.29
C LEU A 70 6.49 8.75 -6.92
N CYS A 71 7.06 7.88 -6.09
CA CYS A 71 7.57 8.25 -4.76
C CYS A 71 8.94 8.94 -4.82
N GLY A 72 9.68 8.77 -5.92
CA GLY A 72 11.10 9.06 -6.00
C GLY A 72 11.93 7.85 -5.54
N PRO A 73 12.89 7.37 -6.34
CA PRO A 73 13.58 6.10 -6.10
C PRO A 73 14.39 6.08 -4.81
N GLN A 74 14.82 7.24 -4.30
CA GLN A 74 15.53 7.35 -3.03
C GLN A 74 14.60 7.21 -1.81
N LEU A 75 13.30 7.47 -1.97
CA LEU A 75 12.30 7.37 -0.91
C LEU A 75 11.59 6.01 -0.89
N TRP A 76 11.61 5.28 -2.02
CA TRP A 76 11.13 3.90 -2.12
C TRP A 76 12.15 2.91 -1.52
N SER A 77 12.32 2.93 -0.20
CA SER A 77 13.27 2.07 0.51
C SER A 77 12.66 1.51 1.79
N PRO A 78 12.85 0.20 2.09
CA PRO A 78 12.44 -0.37 3.37
C PRO A 78 13.02 0.39 4.56
N ALA A 79 14.24 0.93 4.47
CA ALA A 79 14.85 1.66 5.59
C ALA A 79 14.08 2.95 5.96
N LEU A 80 13.36 3.56 5.03
CA LEU A 80 12.57 4.77 5.26
C LEU A 80 11.09 4.47 5.56
N ILE A 81 10.58 3.34 5.07
CA ILE A 81 9.15 3.02 5.14
C ILE A 81 8.86 2.04 6.28
N ALA A 82 9.76 1.09 6.54
CA ALA A 82 9.58 0.08 7.58
C ALA A 82 9.63 0.69 8.98
N GLY A 83 8.86 0.10 9.87
CA GLY A 83 8.82 0.47 11.27
C GLY A 83 7.53 -0.02 11.90
N PRO A 84 7.42 0.13 13.22
CA PRO A 84 6.21 -0.29 13.90
C PRO A 84 5.04 0.62 13.56
N GLY A 85 3.86 0.03 13.49
CA GLY A 85 2.61 0.74 13.24
C GLY A 85 1.41 -0.18 13.44
N ARG A 86 0.22 0.40 13.46
CA ARG A 86 -1.04 -0.33 13.57
C ARG A 86 -1.97 0.09 12.45
N LEU A 87 -2.51 -0.90 11.76
CA LEU A 87 -3.56 -0.69 10.78
C LEU A 87 -4.90 -1.05 11.40
N ARG A 88 -5.80 -0.08 11.50
CA ARG A 88 -7.20 -0.28 11.85
C ARG A 88 -8.03 -0.18 10.59
N ALA A 89 -8.94 -1.13 10.41
CA ALA A 89 -9.74 -1.20 9.20
C ALA A 89 -11.19 -1.49 9.54
N ASP A 90 -12.09 -0.75 8.91
CA ASP A 90 -13.54 -0.99 8.96
C ASP A 90 -14.18 -0.98 7.55
N SER A 91 -15.51 -0.91 7.50
CA SER A 91 -16.27 -0.88 6.26
C SER A 91 -16.09 0.38 5.42
N THR A 92 -15.42 1.42 5.94
CA THR A 92 -15.32 2.76 5.34
C THR A 92 -13.93 3.39 5.48
N HIS A 93 -13.15 3.02 6.49
CA HIS A 93 -11.86 3.62 6.81
C HIS A 93 -10.73 2.60 6.90
N LEU A 94 -9.52 3.07 6.55
CA LEU A 94 -8.24 2.48 6.88
C LEU A 94 -7.41 3.53 7.60
N ASP A 95 -7.22 3.35 8.90
CA ASP A 95 -6.42 4.23 9.72
C ASP A 95 -5.08 3.55 10.01
N PHE A 96 -3.98 4.18 9.59
CA PHE A 96 -2.63 3.73 9.89
C PHE A 96 -2.00 4.61 10.97
N GLU A 97 -1.80 4.04 12.16
CA GLU A 97 -1.19 4.70 13.30
C GLU A 97 0.30 4.36 13.40
N ARG A 98 1.16 5.37 13.45
CA ARG A 98 2.61 5.24 13.67
C ARG A 98 3.04 6.04 14.90
N PRO A 99 4.11 5.61 15.60
CA PRO A 99 4.65 6.42 16.69
C PRO A 99 5.26 7.70 16.11
N LEU A 100 5.07 8.82 16.78
CA LEU A 100 5.62 10.12 16.36
C LEU A 100 7.15 10.07 16.21
N ALA A 101 7.83 9.28 17.05
CA ALA A 101 9.27 9.05 16.96
C ALA A 101 9.71 8.32 15.68
N GLY A 102 8.78 7.70 14.94
CA GLY A 102 9.01 7.00 13.68
C GLY A 102 8.86 7.88 12.43
N VAL A 103 8.62 9.19 12.58
CA VAL A 103 8.54 10.12 11.45
C VAL A 103 9.89 10.21 10.75
N GLN A 104 9.90 9.90 9.45
CA GLN A 104 11.07 10.11 8.60
C GLN A 104 10.95 11.46 7.89
N LEU A 105 11.85 12.40 8.22
CA LEU A 105 11.75 13.78 7.72
C LEU A 105 11.79 13.86 6.19
N ALA A 106 12.56 12.99 5.53
CA ALA A 106 12.62 12.94 4.07
C ALA A 106 11.26 12.55 3.45
N VAL A 107 10.57 11.58 4.04
CA VAL A 107 9.22 11.14 3.64
C VAL A 107 8.21 12.25 3.87
N ARG A 108 8.26 12.90 5.04
CA ARG A 108 7.36 14.02 5.40
C ARG A 108 7.51 15.22 4.48
N ARG A 109 8.74 15.62 4.16
CA ARG A 109 9.01 16.75 3.26
C ARG A 109 8.53 16.48 1.83
N ALA A 110 8.51 15.22 1.42
CA ALA A 110 7.97 14.80 0.12
C ALA A 110 6.44 14.63 0.14
N GLY A 111 5.79 14.74 1.30
CA GLY A 111 4.34 14.58 1.44
C GLY A 111 3.84 13.14 1.28
N LEU A 112 4.73 12.15 1.35
CA LEU A 112 4.40 10.74 1.11
C LEU A 112 3.69 10.06 2.30
N ASP A 113 3.65 10.71 3.46
CA ASP A 113 2.97 10.25 4.67
C ASP A 113 1.81 11.17 5.09
N LEU A 114 1.25 11.92 4.14
CA LEU A 114 0.04 12.71 4.31
C LEU A 114 -1.21 11.88 4.02
N ASP A 115 -2.34 12.28 4.59
CA ASP A 115 -3.62 11.63 4.37
C ASP A 115 -4.01 11.70 2.88
N PRO A 116 -4.07 10.55 2.17
CA PRO A 116 -4.54 10.56 0.78
C PRO A 116 -6.07 10.72 0.69
N GLY A 117 -6.79 10.55 1.81
CA GLY A 117 -8.25 10.71 1.86
C GLY A 117 -9.00 9.56 1.21
N TRP A 118 -10.10 9.87 0.51
CA TRP A 118 -10.91 8.84 -0.16
C TRP A 118 -10.17 8.25 -1.37
N LEU A 119 -9.99 6.93 -1.36
CA LEU A 119 -9.42 6.17 -2.47
C LEU A 119 -10.54 5.36 -3.14
N PRO A 120 -11.08 5.80 -4.30
CA PRO A 120 -12.21 5.14 -4.96
C PRO A 120 -11.96 3.67 -5.26
N TRP A 121 -10.72 3.33 -5.62
CA TRP A 121 -10.28 1.97 -5.95
C TRP A 121 -10.10 1.06 -4.72
N LEU A 122 -10.06 1.61 -3.49
CA LEU A 122 -10.22 0.82 -2.25
C LEU A 122 -11.66 0.83 -1.74
N GLY A 123 -12.46 1.80 -2.17
CA GLY A 123 -13.74 2.12 -1.56
C GLY A 123 -13.59 2.49 -0.08
N ARG A 124 -12.47 3.14 0.29
CA ARG A 124 -12.14 3.49 1.69
C ARG A 124 -11.51 4.87 1.78
N VAL A 125 -11.74 5.55 2.89
CA VAL A 125 -10.93 6.69 3.34
C VAL A 125 -9.66 6.13 3.98
N VAL A 126 -8.50 6.63 3.59
CA VAL A 126 -7.22 6.27 4.19
C VAL A 126 -6.64 7.47 4.92
N ALA A 127 -6.24 7.25 6.17
CA ALA A 127 -5.62 8.26 7.02
C ALA A 127 -4.35 7.71 7.69
N ILE A 128 -3.34 8.56 7.82
CA ILE A 128 -2.05 8.31 8.46
C ILE A 128 -1.96 9.20 9.69
N ARG A 129 -1.93 8.58 10.87
CA ARG A 129 -1.88 9.27 12.15
C ARG A 129 -0.57 9.00 12.85
N TYR A 130 0.07 10.05 13.33
CA TYR A 130 1.25 9.94 14.20
C TYR A 130 0.82 10.16 15.65
N VAL A 131 1.10 9.16 16.51
CA VAL A 131 0.68 9.14 17.91
C VAL A 131 1.90 9.18 18.83
N GLU A 132 1.85 9.98 19.90
CA GLU A 132 2.94 10.04 20.89
C GLU A 132 3.00 8.79 21.76
N ARG A 133 1.83 8.24 22.09
CA ARG A 133 1.66 7.00 22.84
C ARG A 133 0.72 6.09 22.09
N TRP A 134 1.12 4.84 21.98
CA TRP A 134 0.22 3.78 21.61
C TRP A 134 -0.77 3.55 22.75
N PRO A 135 -2.09 3.61 22.51
CA PRO A 135 -3.04 3.03 23.45
C PRO A 135 -2.78 1.53 23.64
#